data_AF-A0A369VFM5-F1
#
_entry.id   AF-A0A369VFM5-F1
#
_cell.length_a   1.000
_cell.length_b   1.000
_cell.length_c   1.000
_cell.angle_alpha   90.00
_cell.angle_beta   90.00
_cell.angle_gamma   90.00
#
_symmetry.space_group_name_H-M   'P 1'
#
loop_
_entity.id
_entity.type
_entity.pdbx_description
1 polymer ?
#
loop_
_entity_poly.entity_id
_entity_poly.type
_entity_poly.pdbx_seq_one_letter_code
_entity_poly.pdbx_strand_id
1 'polypeptide(L)'
;GWGGWGGGRGFYGGLSMRFPPPTLYRREVGLILREAASGTVVYETRAVHEGVWTDNPAVFAAMFDAALNGFPTPPSGQRRIVLEIPR
;
A
#
# COMPACT_ATOMS: atom_id res chain seq x y z
N GLY A 1 16.03 -10.18 -34.41
CA GLY A 1 15.31 -11.44 -34.69
C GLY A 1 15.96 -12.56 -33.93
N TRP A 2 15.15 -13.45 -33.36
CA TRP A 2 15.40 -14.84 -32.91
C TRP A 2 13.97 -15.43 -32.86
N GLY A 3 13.53 -16.24 -33.82
CA GLY A 3 13.83 -17.66 -33.95
C GLY A 3 12.60 -18.45 -33.50
N GLY A 4 11.71 -18.81 -34.43
CA GLY A 4 10.43 -19.46 -34.15
C GLY A 4 10.50 -20.99 -34.08
N TRP A 5 9.55 -21.56 -33.34
CA TRP A 5 9.05 -22.94 -33.38
C TRP A 5 7.55 -22.79 -33.01
N GLY A 6 6.54 -23.23 -33.74
CA GLY A 6 6.40 -24.40 -34.59
C GLY A 6 5.15 -25.15 -34.11
N GLY A 7 4.02 -24.93 -34.78
CA GLY A 7 2.92 -25.90 -34.92
C GLY A 7 2.09 -26.28 -33.69
N GLY A 8 0.86 -25.75 -33.60
CA GLY A 8 -0.16 -26.25 -32.68
C GLY A 8 -1.54 -25.63 -32.95
N ARG A 9 -2.17 -25.99 -34.06
CA ARG A 9 -3.59 -25.69 -34.33
C ARG A 9 -4.45 -26.66 -33.52
N GLY A 10 -4.92 -26.22 -32.36
CA GLY A 10 -5.84 -26.98 -31.51
C GLY A 10 -6.75 -26.05 -30.70
N PHE A 11 -7.95 -25.79 -31.24
CA PHE A 11 -9.21 -25.58 -30.53
C PHE A 11 -9.12 -25.15 -29.05
N TYR A 12 -9.21 -23.85 -28.74
CA TYR A 12 -9.94 -23.25 -27.58
C TYR A 12 -9.79 -21.72 -27.67
N GLY A 13 -10.26 -21.13 -28.77
CA GLY A 13 -10.34 -19.68 -28.97
C GLY A 13 -11.44 -19.01 -28.14
N GLY A 14 -11.50 -19.24 -26.82
CA GLY A 14 -12.62 -18.79 -25.99
C GLY A 14 -12.40 -18.61 -24.49
N LEU A 15 -11.17 -18.70 -23.96
CA LEU A 15 -10.92 -18.64 -22.50
C LEU A 15 -9.90 -17.57 -22.08
N SER A 16 -9.60 -16.59 -22.93
CA SER A 16 -9.19 -15.28 -22.42
C SER A 16 -10.42 -14.57 -21.85
N MET A 17 -11.04 -15.15 -20.82
CA MET A 17 -11.95 -14.41 -19.97
C MET A 17 -11.16 -13.20 -19.47
N ARG A 18 -11.53 -12.04 -20.01
CA ARG A 18 -11.18 -10.71 -19.52
C ARG A 18 -11.56 -10.66 -18.03
N PHE A 19 -10.70 -11.14 -17.15
CA PHE A 19 -10.80 -10.79 -15.74
C PHE A 19 -10.51 -9.30 -15.66
N PRO A 20 -11.45 -8.47 -15.16
CA PRO A 20 -11.14 -7.08 -14.91
C PRO A 20 -9.93 -7.03 -13.95
N PRO A 21 -9.02 -6.06 -14.12
CA PRO A 21 -7.92 -5.88 -13.18
C PRO A 21 -8.48 -5.76 -11.76
N PRO A 22 -7.79 -6.32 -10.75
CA PRO A 22 -8.27 -6.27 -9.37
C PRO A 22 -8.44 -4.81 -8.93
N THR A 23 -9.51 -4.54 -8.18
CA THR A 23 -9.76 -3.20 -7.64
C THR A 23 -8.59 -2.78 -6.75
N LEU A 24 -7.97 -1.65 -7.08
CA LEU A 24 -6.92 -1.04 -6.26
C LEU A 24 -7.55 -0.03 -5.31
N TYR A 25 -7.23 -0.16 -4.04
CA TYR A 25 -7.64 0.77 -2.99
C TYR A 25 -6.45 1.62 -2.59
N ARG A 26 -6.65 2.94 -2.62
CA ARG A 26 -5.71 3.94 -2.09
C ARG A 26 -6.23 4.44 -0.76
N ARG A 27 -5.42 4.32 0.29
CA ARG A 27 -5.72 4.75 1.65
C ARG A 27 -4.63 5.68 2.15
N GLU A 28 -5.01 6.66 2.94
CA GLU A 28 -4.10 7.65 3.50
C GLU A 28 -4.42 7.89 4.99
N VAL A 29 -3.38 7.92 5.82
CA VAL A 29 -3.45 8.27 7.25
C VAL A 29 -2.52 9.45 7.48
N GLY A 30 -3.04 10.53 8.04
CA GLY A 30 -2.28 11.68 8.50
C GLY A 30 -2.31 11.76 10.02
N LEU A 31 -1.15 11.95 10.64
CA LEU A 31 -1.00 12.13 12.09
C LEU A 31 -0.42 13.50 12.38
N ILE A 32 -1.04 14.23 13.31
CA ILE A 32 -0.52 15.46 13.91
C ILE A 32 -0.55 15.25 15.42
N LEU A 33 0.61 15.17 16.06
CA LEU A 33 0.72 15.06 17.51
C LEU A 33 1.12 16.42 18.08
N ARG A 34 0.46 16.79 19.16
CA ARG A 34 0.67 18.05 19.87
C ARG A 34 1.06 17.79 21.30
N GLU A 35 1.96 18.61 21.82
CA GLU A 35 2.24 18.64 23.25
C GLU A 35 0.97 19.08 24.01
N ALA A 36 0.55 18.32 25.01
CA ALA A 36 -0.70 18.59 25.73
C ALA A 36 -0.68 19.91 26.52
N ALA A 37 0.48 20.33 27.02
CA ALA A 37 0.63 21.54 27.81
C ALA A 37 0.54 22.82 26.97
N SER A 38 1.17 22.84 25.78
CA SER A 38 1.29 24.04 24.95
C SER A 38 0.44 24.01 23.67
N GLY A 39 -0.04 22.84 23.24
CA GLY A 39 -0.71 22.65 21.95
C GLY A 39 0.23 22.68 20.74
N THR A 40 1.54 22.82 20.96
CA THR A 40 2.57 22.87 19.91
C THR A 40 2.63 21.55 19.16
N VAL A 41 2.68 21.60 17.82
CA VAL A 41 2.86 20.40 17.00
C VAL A 41 4.29 19.90 17.18
N VAL A 42 4.43 18.68 17.68
CA VAL A 42 5.74 18.04 17.92
C VAL A 42 6.06 16.98 16.86
N TYR A 43 5.05 16.53 16.11
CA TYR A 43 5.22 15.51 15.09
C TYR A 43 4.09 15.58 14.07
N GLU A 44 4.45 15.56 12.79
CA GLU A 44 3.51 15.49 11.68
C GLU A 44 4.01 14.46 10.66
N THR A 45 3.15 13.50 10.31
CA THR A 45 3.49 12.46 9.33
C THR A 45 2.29 12.03 8.50
N ARG A 46 2.59 11.38 7.37
CA ARG A 46 1.61 10.84 6.44
C ARG A 46 2.04 9.46 5.94
N ALA A 47 1.13 8.51 6.01
CA ALA A 47 1.29 7.17 5.44
C ALA A 47 0.27 6.96 4.32
N VAL A 48 0.72 6.41 3.19
CA VAL A 48 -0.13 6.08 2.04
C VAL A 48 0.04 4.60 1.73
N HIS A 49 -1.09 3.91 1.53
CA HIS A 49 -1.11 2.50 1.13
C HIS A 49 -1.96 2.33 -0.13
N GLU A 50 -1.38 1.68 -1.14
CA GLU A 50 -2.04 1.32 -2.40
C GLU A 50 -1.96 -0.19 -2.59
N GLY A 51 -3.12 -0.85 -2.68
CA GLY A 51 -3.15 -2.31 -2.82
C GLY A 51 -4.54 -2.89 -2.98
N VAL A 52 -4.59 -4.20 -3.20
CA VAL A 52 -5.83 -4.97 -3.40
C VAL A 52 -6.50 -5.38 -2.08
N TRP A 53 -5.81 -5.16 -0.94
CA TRP A 53 -6.30 -5.55 0.37
C TRP A 53 -7.52 -4.74 0.80
N THR A 54 -8.52 -5.44 1.32
CA THR A 54 -9.82 -4.89 1.76
C THR A 54 -10.05 -4.96 3.26
N ASP A 55 -9.21 -5.67 4.02
CA ASP A 55 -9.30 -5.70 5.48
C ASP A 55 -8.93 -4.32 6.05
N ASN A 56 -9.96 -3.49 6.27
CA ASN A 56 -9.78 -2.11 6.66
C ASN A 56 -9.11 -1.98 8.04
N PRO A 57 -9.54 -2.67 9.12
CA PRO A 57 -8.88 -2.58 10.42
C PRO A 57 -7.38 -2.92 10.37
N ALA A 58 -7.01 -4.04 9.77
CA ALA A 58 -5.61 -4.49 9.77
C ALA A 58 -4.71 -3.59 8.90
N VAL A 59 -5.22 -3.11 7.76
CA VAL A 59 -4.53 -2.13 6.91
C VAL A 59 -4.33 -0.80 7.64
N PHE A 60 -5.36 -0.30 8.33
CA PHE A 60 -5.23 0.96 9.08
C PHE A 60 -4.25 0.83 10.26
N ALA A 61 -4.28 -0.28 11.01
CA ALA A 61 -3.32 -0.53 12.09
C ALA A 61 -1.87 -0.47 11.58
N ALA A 62 -1.56 -1.18 10.49
CA ALA A 62 -0.24 -1.12 9.85
C ALA A 62 0.11 0.31 9.39
N MET A 63 -0.84 1.04 8.81
CA MET A 63 -0.58 2.44 8.41
C MET A 63 -0.29 3.36 9.61
N PHE A 64 -0.95 3.16 10.76
CA PHE A 64 -0.63 3.90 11.98
C PHE A 64 0.76 3.56 12.50
N ASP A 65 1.15 2.28 12.53
CA ASP A 65 2.50 1.87 12.90
C ASP A 65 3.56 2.49 11.97
N ALA A 66 3.28 2.51 10.66
CA ALA A 66 4.12 3.15 9.66
C ALA A 66 4.26 4.66 9.88
N ALA A 67 3.15 5.35 10.21
CA ALA A 67 3.13 6.79 10.46
C ALA A 67 3.84 7.16 11.77
N LEU A 68 3.73 6.32 12.80
CA LEU A 68 4.40 6.51 14.10
C LEU A 68 5.88 6.13 14.07
N ASN A 69 6.33 5.42 13.04
CA ASN A 69 7.73 5.03 12.96
C ASN A 69 8.64 6.27 12.80
N GLY A 70 9.55 6.47 13.74
CA GLY A 70 10.40 7.66 13.80
C GLY A 70 9.87 8.74 14.75
N PHE A 71 8.72 8.57 15.39
CA PHE A 71 8.31 9.46 16.48
C PHE A 71 9.37 9.47 17.61
N PRO A 72 9.75 10.66 18.14
CA PRO A 72 9.25 11.99 17.83
C PRO A 72 10.02 12.75 16.73
N THR A 73 11.09 12.18 16.18
CA THR A 73 11.96 12.82 15.17
C THR A 73 11.69 12.22 13.79
N PRO A 74 10.73 12.77 13.02
CA PRO A 74 10.30 12.14 11.78
C PRO A 74 11.48 12.03 10.80
N PRO A 75 11.57 10.93 10.05
CA PRO A 75 12.60 10.77 9.03
C PRO A 75 12.46 11.86 7.96
N SER A 76 13.59 12.31 7.41
CA SER A 76 13.59 13.29 6.34
C SER A 76 13.10 12.67 5.02
N GLY A 77 11.94 13.11 4.56
CA GLY A 77 11.39 12.76 3.25
C GLY A 77 10.48 11.52 3.21
N GLN A 78 9.98 11.21 2.02
CA GLN A 78 9.08 10.08 1.80
C GLN A 78 9.87 8.76 1.83
N ARG A 79 9.36 7.77 2.55
CA ARG A 79 9.90 6.41 2.55
C ARG A 79 8.81 5.38 2.37
N ARG A 80 9.14 4.27 1.73
CA ARG A 80 8.27 3.10 1.62
C ARG A 80 8.50 2.20 2.82
N ILE A 81 7.43 1.91 3.55
CA ILE A 81 7.43 0.93 4.64
C ILE A 81 6.61 -0.26 4.18
N VAL A 82 7.20 -1.45 4.22
CA VAL A 82 6.50 -2.71 3.94
C VAL A 82 6.22 -3.35 5.28
N LEU A 83 4.94 -3.44 5.64
CA LEU A 83 4.49 -4.12 6.85
C LEU A 83 3.75 -5.38 6.42
N GLU A 84 4.07 -6.49 7.07
CA GLU A 84 3.27 -7.71 6.94
C GLU A 84 2.00 -7.52 7.76
N ILE A 85 0.85 -7.65 7.10
CA ILE A 85 -0.45 -7.61 7.77
C ILE A 85 -0.75 -9.04 8.23
N PRO A 86 -0.73 -9.34 9.54
CA PRO A 86 -1.13 -10.65 10.03
C PRO A 86 -2.60 -10.90 9.68
N ARG A 87 -2.87 -12.12 9.24
CA ARG A 87 -4.17 -12.62 8.76
C ARG A 87 -4.96 -13.28 9.87
#